data_AF-A0A7L6ASH6-F1
#
_entry.id   AF-A0A7L6ASH6-F1
#
_cell.length_a   1.000
_cell.length_b   1.000
_cell.length_c   1.000
_cell.angle_alpha   90.00
_cell.angle_beta   90.00
_cell.angle_gamma   90.00
#
_symmetry.space_group_name_H-M   'P 1'
#
loop_
_entity.id
_entity.type
_entity.pdbx_description
1 polymer ?
#
loop_
_entity_poly.entity_id
_entity_poly.type
_entity_poly.pdbx_seq_one_letter_code
_entity_poly.pdbx_strand_id
1 'polypeptide(L)'
;MEGQTQYLIPRRLDDMPQLFFWDADVAVIAIACILLGSLFALPIPGAVLGILLARAFARLKHEGGAGMVVRFLFWYTPSDWWLPSRAPSWQREFIG
;
A
#
# COMPACT_ATOMS: atom_id res chain seq x y z
N MET A 1 5.32 36.22 29.83
CA MET A 1 6.36 35.28 29.37
C MET A 1 5.65 34.22 28.56
N GLU A 2 5.56 34.44 27.24
CA GLU A 2 4.79 33.60 26.33
C GLU A 2 5.50 32.25 26.15
N GLY A 3 4.83 31.16 26.54
CA GLY A 3 5.29 29.81 26.29
C GLY A 3 5.18 29.52 24.80
N GLN A 4 6.32 29.52 24.09
CA GLN A 4 6.39 29.06 22.72
C GLN A 4 6.12 27.56 22.69
N THR A 5 4.90 27.16 22.34
CA THR A 5 4.56 25.76 22.07
C THR A 5 5.27 25.34 20.80
N GLN A 6 6.37 24.61 20.94
CA GLN A 6 7.12 24.05 19.82
C GLN A 6 6.24 23.01 19.11
N TYR A 7 5.63 23.40 17.99
CA TYR A 7 4.89 22.47 17.14
C TYR A 7 5.87 21.57 16.39
N LEU A 8 6.01 20.32 16.85
CA LEU A 8 6.68 19.25 16.11
C LEU A 8 5.77 18.78 14.99
N ILE A 9 6.00 19.24 13.77
CA ILE A 9 5.33 18.72 12.58
C ILE A 9 5.91 17.33 12.27
N PRO A 10 5.11 16.24 12.36
CA PRO A 10 5.59 14.91 12.02
C PRO A 10 5.90 14.83 10.53
N ARG A 11 7.17 14.52 10.20
CA ARG A 11 7.64 14.42 8.80
C ARG A 11 7.28 13.10 8.11
N ARG A 12 6.73 12.14 8.86
CA ARG A 12 6.46 10.75 8.41
C ARG A 12 4.96 10.43 8.37
N LEU A 13 4.15 11.42 8.00
CA LEU A 13 2.69 11.25 7.98
C LEU A 13 2.24 10.42 6.76
N ASP A 14 2.95 10.54 5.64
CA ASP A 14 2.67 9.84 4.37
C ASP A 14 3.54 8.60 4.15
N ASP A 15 4.33 8.18 5.16
CA ASP A 15 5.13 6.96 5.04
C ASP A 15 4.21 5.74 5.01
N MET A 16 4.46 4.87 4.03
CA MET A 16 3.72 3.63 3.86
C MET A 16 3.81 2.77 5.13
N PRO A 17 2.74 2.08 5.55
CA PRO A 17 2.82 1.11 6.64
C PRO A 17 3.85 0.02 6.31
N GLN A 18 4.80 -0.18 7.23
CA GLN A 18 5.78 -1.25 7.17
C GLN A 18 5.29 -2.44 7.99
N LEU A 19 5.45 -3.64 7.43
CA LEU A 19 5.22 -4.92 8.08
C LEU A 19 6.58 -5.55 8.38
N PHE A 20 6.98 -5.51 9.65
CA PHE A 20 8.35 -5.79 10.10
C PHE A 20 9.41 -4.93 9.38
N PHE A 21 10.10 -5.48 8.38
CA PHE A 21 11.15 -4.80 7.60
C PHE A 21 10.77 -4.61 6.13
N TRP A 22 9.57 -5.03 5.74
CA TRP A 22 9.06 -4.92 4.38
C TRP A 22 7.90 -3.94 4.33
N ASP A 23 7.70 -3.29 3.19
CA ASP A 23 6.45 -2.58 2.91
C ASP A 23 5.28 -3.56 3.03
N ALA A 24 4.23 -3.18 3.78
CA ALA A 24 3.10 -4.06 4.06
C ALA A 24 2.47 -4.61 2.77
N ASP A 25 2.32 -3.77 1.74
CA ASP A 25 1.73 -4.15 0.46
C ASP A 25 2.60 -5.19 -0.29
N VAL A 26 3.93 -5.07 -0.20
CA VAL A 26 4.87 -6.01 -0.81
C VAL A 26 4.85 -7.35 -0.08
N ALA A 27 4.76 -7.31 1.26
CA ALA A 27 4.61 -8.49 2.08
C ALA A 27 3.30 -9.23 1.80
N VAL A 28 2.18 -8.52 1.64
CA VAL A 28 0.88 -9.11 1.30
C VAL A 28 0.93 -9.88 -0.02
N ILE A 29 1.58 -9.34 -1.05
CA ILE A 29 1.73 -10.03 -2.35
C ILE A 29 2.54 -11.31 -2.20
N ALA A 30 3.67 -11.26 -1.50
CA ALA A 30 4.50 -12.43 -1.27
C ALA A 30 3.74 -13.52 -0.50
N ILE A 31 3.05 -13.14 0.58
CA ILE A 31 2.24 -14.05 1.39
C ILE A 31 1.11 -14.67 0.56
N ALA A 32 0.37 -13.87 -0.22
CA ALA A 32 -0.70 -14.35 -1.06
C ALA A 32 -0.22 -15.40 -2.10
N CYS A 33 0.92 -15.15 -2.75
CA CYS A 33 1.50 -16.09 -3.70
C CYS A 33 1.98 -17.39 -3.03
N ILE A 34 2.56 -17.32 -1.83
CA ILE A 34 2.95 -18.50 -1.06
C ILE A 34 1.73 -19.33 -0.69
N LEU A 35 0.67 -18.69 -0.20
CA LEU A 35 -0.59 -19.36 0.15
C LEU A 35 -1.24 -20.02 -1.08
N LEU A 36 -1.27 -19.33 -2.22
CA LEU A 36 -1.74 -19.90 -3.48
C LEU A 36 -0.87 -21.07 -3.94
N GLY A 37 0.45 -20.96 -3.88
CA GLY A 37 1.37 -22.06 -4.20
C GLY A 37 1.16 -23.27 -3.30
N SER A 38 0.90 -23.05 -2.01
CA SER A 38 0.57 -24.11 -1.06
C SER A 38 -0.77 -24.79 -1.41
N LEU A 39 -1.75 -24.06 -1.93
CA LEU A 39 -3.02 -24.61 -2.38
C LEU A 39 -2.86 -25.60 -3.54
N PHE A 40 -1.88 -25.35 -4.43
CA PHE A 40 -1.56 -26.23 -5.57
C PHE A 40 -0.51 -27.31 -5.24
N ALA A 41 -0.21 -27.56 -3.95
CA ALA A 41 0.83 -28.49 -3.50
C ALA A 41 2.24 -28.17 -4.07
N LEU A 42 2.47 -26.91 -4.43
CA LEU A 42 3.70 -26.39 -5.04
C LEU A 42 4.25 -25.20 -4.23
N PRO A 43 4.60 -25.38 -2.95
CA PRO A 43 4.97 -24.28 -2.06
C PRO A 43 6.29 -23.60 -2.48
N ILE A 44 7.27 -24.39 -2.95
CA ILE A 44 8.59 -23.86 -3.35
C ILE A 44 8.49 -22.98 -4.61
N PRO A 45 7.91 -23.43 -5.74
CA PRO A 45 7.74 -22.56 -6.90
C PRO A 45 6.82 -21.38 -6.61
N GLY A 46 5.77 -21.57 -5.78
CA GLY A 46 4.89 -20.48 -5.34
C GLY A 46 5.62 -19.39 -4.54
N ALA A 47 6.55 -19.78 -3.66
CA ALA A 47 7.38 -18.84 -2.91
C ALA A 47 8.35 -18.08 -3.82
N VAL A 48 9.01 -18.76 -4.77
CA VAL A 48 9.92 -18.12 -5.72
C VAL A 48 9.16 -17.11 -6.60
N LEU A 49 8.02 -17.51 -7.16
CA LEU A 49 7.16 -16.61 -7.94
C LEU A 49 6.65 -15.45 -7.09
N GLY A 50 6.23 -15.71 -5.86
CA GLY A 50 5.77 -14.67 -4.93
C GLY A 50 6.82 -13.60 -4.65
N ILE A 51 8.08 -14.00 -4.43
CA ILE A 51 9.19 -13.07 -4.22
C ILE A 51 9.48 -12.27 -5.50
N LEU A 52 9.44 -12.90 -6.69
CA LEU A 52 9.66 -12.22 -7.96
C LEU A 52 8.58 -11.18 -8.25
N LEU A 53 7.31 -11.56 -8.06
CA LEU A 53 6.16 -10.66 -8.19
C LEU A 53 6.22 -9.52 -7.19
N ALA A 54 6.52 -9.81 -5.92
CA ALA A 54 6.67 -8.80 -4.88
C ALA A 54 7.79 -7.79 -5.23
N ARG A 55 8.93 -8.26 -5.76
CA ARG A 55 10.02 -7.39 -6.23
C ARG A 55 9.62 -6.54 -7.45
N ALA A 56 8.95 -7.14 -8.43
CA ALA A 56 8.49 -6.41 -9.62
C ALA A 56 7.48 -5.33 -9.22
N PHE A 57 6.57 -5.65 -8.32
CA PHE A 57 5.60 -4.70 -7.77
C PHE A 57 6.27 -3.58 -6.96
N ALA A 58 7.24 -3.92 -6.11
CA ALA A 58 8.01 -2.91 -5.36
C ALA A 58 8.72 -1.94 -6.30
N ARG A 59 9.31 -2.44 -7.40
CA ARG A 59 9.94 -1.59 -8.44
C ARG A 59 8.93 -0.67 -9.10
N LEU A 60 7.79 -1.19 -9.54
CA LEU A 60 6.74 -0.40 -10.17
C LEU A 60 6.21 0.70 -9.23
N LYS A 61 6.08 0.38 -7.95
CA LYS A 61 5.66 1.30 -6.89
C LYS A 61 6.70 2.40 -6.64
N HIS A 62 8.00 2.07 -6.68
CA HIS A 62 9.06 3.07 -6.55
C HIS A 62 9.04 4.10 -7.69
N GLU A 63 8.65 3.69 -8.90
CA GLU A 63 8.51 4.59 -10.06
C GLU A 63 7.23 5.44 -9.99
N GLY A 64 6.13 4.88 -9.46
CA GLY A 64 4.82 5.55 -9.41
C GLY A 64 4.51 6.41 -8.18
N GLY A 65 5.40 6.44 -7.18
CA GLY A 65 5.28 7.26 -5.98
C GLY A 65 4.56 6.59 -4.79
N ALA A 66 4.92 7.00 -3.58
CA ALA A 66 4.34 6.51 -2.33
C ALA A 66 2.82 6.77 -2.32
N GLY A 67 2.01 5.71 -2.28
CA GLY A 67 0.55 5.79 -2.25
C GLY A 67 -0.15 5.51 -3.59
N MET A 68 0.58 5.24 -4.69
CA MET A 68 0.00 4.89 -5.99
C MET A 68 -1.03 3.76 -5.89
N VAL A 69 -0.70 2.71 -5.13
CA VAL A 69 -1.55 1.52 -4.95
C VAL A 69 -2.87 1.87 -4.26
N VAL A 70 -2.80 2.66 -3.18
CA VAL A 70 -3.98 3.13 -2.45
C VAL A 70 -4.84 4.04 -3.33
N ARG A 71 -4.21 4.91 -4.13
CA ARG A 71 -4.90 5.78 -5.08
C ARG A 71 -5.59 4.99 -6.20
N PHE A 72 -4.92 3.98 -6.75
CA PHE A 72 -5.49 3.08 -7.75
C PHE A 72 -6.68 2.30 -7.21
N LEU A 73 -6.52 1.72 -6.01
CA LEU A 73 -7.57 0.99 -5.33
C LEU A 73 -8.76 1.91 -5.01
N PHE A 74 -8.51 3.12 -4.52
CA PHE A 74 -9.56 4.12 -4.25
C PHE A 74 -10.40 4.45 -5.50
N TRP A 75 -9.78 4.49 -6.68
CA TRP A 75 -10.48 4.77 -7.93
C TRP A 75 -11.20 3.57 -8.53
N TYR A 76 -10.64 2.37 -8.40
CA TYR A 76 -11.16 1.18 -9.06
C TYR A 76 -12.09 0.33 -8.19
N THR A 77 -12.15 0.60 -6.89
CA THR A 77 -13.08 -0.07 -5.98
C THR A 77 -14.01 0.93 -5.31
N PRO A 78 -15.26 0.56 -5.00
CA PRO A 78 -16.15 1.42 -4.25
C PRO A 78 -15.59 1.63 -2.84
N SER A 79 -14.95 2.78 -2.62
CA SER A 79 -14.29 3.16 -1.36
C SER A 79 -15.25 3.17 -0.16
N ASP A 80 -16.55 3.36 -0.41
CA ASP A 80 -17.63 3.36 0.59
C ASP A 80 -17.69 2.09 1.44
N TRP A 81 -17.19 0.95 0.94
CA TRP A 81 -17.24 -0.33 1.64
C TRP A 81 -16.13 -0.53 2.68
N TRP A 82 -14.99 0.17 2.53
CA TRP A 82 -13.74 -0.26 3.19
C TRP A 82 -12.81 0.89 3.62
N LEU A 83 -12.99 2.10 3.09
CA LEU A 83 -12.33 3.33 3.57
C LEU A 83 -13.42 4.36 3.88
N PRO A 84 -13.60 4.82 5.14
CA PRO A 84 -14.50 5.93 5.41
C PRO A 84 -14.00 7.14 4.63
N SER A 85 -14.70 7.48 3.55
CA SER A 85 -14.32 8.55 2.63
C SER A 85 -14.33 9.87 3.39
N ARG A 86 -13.16 10.30 3.88
CA ARG A 86 -12.99 11.63 4.50
C ARG A 86 -12.84 12.74 3.46
N ALA A 87 -12.71 12.39 2.19
CA ALA A 87 -12.68 13.35 1.10
C ALA A 87 -14.12 13.58 0.59
N PRO A 88 -14.61 14.84 0.57
CA PRO A 88 -15.93 15.16 0.03
C PRO A 88 -16.00 14.79 -1.46
N SER A 89 -17.11 14.19 -1.86
CA SER A 89 -17.34 13.58 -3.19
C SER A 89 -16.95 14.46 -4.39
N TRP A 90 -17.07 15.78 -4.26
CA TRP A 90 -16.76 16.76 -5.32
C TRP A 90 -15.28 16.75 -5.78
N GLN A 91 -14.34 16.27 -4.95
CA GLN A 91 -12.93 16.15 -5.35
C GLN A 91 -12.66 14.99 -6.31
N ARG A 92 -13.54 13.98 -6.37
CA ARG A 92 -13.46 12.92 -7.41
C ARG A 92 -13.83 13.45 -8.80
N GLU A 93 -14.69 14.45 -8.92
CA GLU A 93 -15.08 14.96 -10.24
C GLU A 93 -13.96 15.76 -10.92
N PHE A 94 -13.09 16.42 -10.13
CA PHE A 94 -12.22 17.50 -10.62
C PHE A 94 -10.78 17.11 -10.97
N ILE A 95 -10.29 15.95 -10.52
CA ILE A 95 -8.90 15.48 -10.75
C ILE A 95 -8.90 14.27 -11.71
N GLY A 96 -9.90 14.20 -12.58
CA GLY A 96 -9.94 13.26 -13.70
C GLY A 96 -8.80 13.49 -14.68
#